data_AF-A0A2X1PKJ4-F1
#
_entry.id   AF-A0A2X1PKJ4-F1
#
_cell.length_a   1.000
_cell.length_b   1.000
_cell.length_c   1.000
_cell.angle_alpha   90.00
_cell.angle_beta   90.00
_cell.angle_gamma   90.00
#
_symmetry.space_group_name_H-M   'P 1'
#
loop_
_entity.id
_entity.type
_entity.pdbx_description
1 polymer ?
#
loop_
_entity_poly.entity_id
_entity_poly.type
_entity_poly.pdbx_seq_one_letter_code
_entity_poly.pdbx_strand_id
1 'polypeptide(L)'
;MLDLNYFEGADLPALDFIGGAISHFKDAGKPVIAYADNYSQGQYYLASFADEIYLNSIGSVDIHGLSQENLYFKEMLDKLAVTPHIFRVGTYKSAVEPFLRNDMSAEAKANMQRWLGEMWNNYVLSVSENRNIKKDNVLRMRNSILQNLKR
;
A
#
# COMPACT_ATOMS: atom_id res chain seq x y z
N MET A 1 5.46 16.17 18.04
CA MET A 1 6.26 14.95 17.81
C MET A 1 5.31 13.83 17.48
N LEU A 2 5.59 13.08 16.42
CA LEU A 2 4.88 11.87 16.03
C LEU A 2 5.74 10.67 16.45
N ASP A 3 5.31 9.95 17.49
CA ASP A 3 5.86 8.64 17.82
C ASP A 3 5.00 7.58 17.13
N LEU A 4 5.60 6.87 16.17
CA LEU A 4 4.86 5.92 15.31
C LEU A 4 5.16 4.46 15.63
N ASN A 5 5.90 4.15 16.71
CA ASN A 5 6.31 2.78 17.04
C ASN A 5 5.12 1.82 17.24
N TYR A 6 4.01 2.32 17.76
CA TYR A 6 2.80 1.54 18.05
C TYR A 6 1.66 1.79 17.07
N PHE A 7 1.94 2.51 15.97
CA PHE A 7 0.93 2.78 14.96
C PHE A 7 0.87 1.64 13.95
N GLU A 8 -0.25 0.90 13.95
CA GLU A 8 -0.47 -0.27 13.08
C GLU A 8 -0.81 0.10 11.62
N GLY A 9 -1.03 1.39 11.33
CA GLY A 9 -1.44 1.86 10.01
C GLY A 9 -2.92 2.24 9.91
N ALA A 10 -3.30 2.75 8.74
CA ALA A 10 -4.67 3.06 8.35
C ALA A 10 -4.79 3.00 6.82
N ASP A 11 -5.99 3.12 6.28
CA ASP A 11 -6.17 3.28 4.83
C ASP A 11 -5.52 4.59 4.34
N LEU A 12 -5.07 4.59 3.08
CA LEU A 12 -4.37 5.75 2.49
C LEU A 12 -5.18 7.06 2.59
N PRO A 13 -6.50 7.09 2.30
CA PRO A 13 -7.29 8.31 2.49
C PRO A 13 -7.28 8.86 3.92
N ALA A 14 -7.39 8.00 4.94
CA ALA A 14 -7.31 8.44 6.33
C ALA A 14 -5.91 9.00 6.65
N LEU A 15 -4.85 8.35 6.18
CA LEU A 15 -3.49 8.86 6.34
C LEU A 15 -3.28 10.20 5.62
N ASP A 16 -3.84 10.36 4.42
CA ASP A 16 -3.82 11.62 3.65
C ASP A 16 -4.51 12.74 4.41
N PHE A 17 -5.68 12.46 4.98
CA PHE A 17 -6.43 13.43 5.77
C PHE A 17 -5.62 13.92 6.99
N ILE A 18 -4.99 12.98 7.72
CA ILE A 18 -4.14 13.33 8.86
C ILE A 18 -2.87 14.06 8.39
N GLY A 19 -2.27 13.63 7.28
CA GLY A 19 -1.14 14.30 6.63
C GLY A 19 -1.45 15.75 6.27
N GLY A 20 -2.64 16.01 5.72
CA GLY A 20 -3.12 17.37 5.47
C GLY A 20 -3.24 18.22 6.74
N ALA A 21 -3.71 17.63 7.84
CA ALA A 21 -3.75 18.31 9.14
C ALA A 21 -2.34 18.59 9.70
N ILE A 22 -1.38 17.68 9.50
CA ILE A 22 0.03 17.88 9.85
C ILE A 22 0.62 19.04 9.04
N SER A 23 0.39 19.07 7.72
CA SER A 23 0.83 20.17 6.86
C SER A 23 0.24 21.51 7.30
N HIS A 24 -1.06 21.56 7.60
CA HIS A 24 -1.71 22.77 8.10
C HIS A 24 -1.12 23.25 9.45
N PHE A 25 -0.76 22.32 10.33
CA PHE A 25 -0.07 22.67 11.57
C PHE A 25 1.30 23.30 11.33
N LYS A 26 2.04 22.83 10.31
CA LYS A 26 3.34 23.38 9.91
C LYS A 26 3.24 24.79 9.32
N ASP A 27 2.15 25.12 8.63
CA ASP A 27 1.90 26.47 8.11
C ASP A 27 1.87 27.53 9.22
N ALA A 28 1.56 27.13 10.46
CA ALA A 28 1.65 27.99 11.64
C ALA A 28 3.10 28.22 12.13
N GLY A 29 4.11 27.78 11.38
CA GLY A 29 5.53 27.90 11.71
C GLY A 29 6.00 26.94 12.80
N LYS A 30 5.21 25.92 13.14
CA LYS A 30 5.53 24.94 14.19
C LYS A 30 6.16 23.69 13.58
N PRO A 31 7.38 23.30 14.00
CA PRO A 31 8.04 22.13 13.42
C PRO A 31 7.35 20.84 13.86
N VAL A 32 7.33 19.86 12.96
CA VAL A 32 6.85 18.50 13.22
C VAL A 32 8.03 17.54 13.06
N ILE A 33 8.25 16.75 14.10
CA ILE A 33 9.29 15.71 14.13
C ILE A 33 8.59 14.36 14.21
N ALA A 34 8.98 13.42 13.34
CA ALA A 34 8.60 12.01 13.41
C ALA A 34 9.75 11.15 13.91
N TYR A 35 9.44 10.17 14.76
CA TYR A 35 10.39 9.22 15.30
C TYR A 35 9.77 7.81 15.35
N ALA A 36 10.57 6.82 14.97
CA ALA A 36 10.30 5.40 15.18
C ALA A 36 11.60 4.59 15.09
N ASP A 37 11.63 3.42 15.71
CA ASP A 37 12.75 2.47 15.58
C ASP A 37 12.80 1.85 14.19
N ASN A 38 11.63 1.60 13.60
CA ASN A 38 11.44 1.20 12.21
C ASN A 38 10.19 1.90 11.68
N TYR A 39 10.12 2.08 10.37
CA TYR A 39 8.90 2.54 9.71
C TYR A 39 8.36 1.46 8.78
N SER A 40 7.15 0.98 9.04
CA SER A 40 6.34 0.30 8.04
C SER A 40 5.93 1.26 6.92
N GLN A 41 5.42 0.74 5.80
CA GLN A 41 4.95 1.56 4.69
C GLN A 41 3.91 2.62 5.12
N GLY A 42 2.95 2.24 5.96
CA GLY A 42 1.93 3.15 6.48
C GLY A 42 2.49 4.19 7.45
N GLN A 43 3.40 3.78 8.34
CA GLN A 43 4.07 4.69 9.27
C GLN A 43 4.94 5.70 8.50
N TYR A 44 5.71 5.25 7.51
CA TYR A 44 6.57 6.13 6.71
C TYR A 44 5.75 7.13 5.88
N TYR A 45 4.59 6.71 5.38
CA TYR A 45 3.68 7.62 4.69
C TYR A 45 3.32 8.83 5.56
N LEU A 46 2.88 8.58 6.80
CA LEU A 46 2.51 9.64 7.73
C LEU A 46 3.73 10.44 8.19
N ALA A 47 4.85 9.76 8.47
CA ALA A 47 6.11 10.40 8.81
C ALA A 47 6.61 11.34 7.71
N SER A 48 6.29 11.06 6.44
CA SER A 48 6.76 11.87 5.32
C SER A 48 6.33 13.33 5.43
N PHE A 49 5.16 13.61 6.02
CA PHE A 49 4.63 14.96 6.22
C PHE A 49 5.40 15.79 7.27
N ALA A 50 6.21 15.14 8.13
CA ALA A 50 7.04 15.82 9.13
C ALA A 50 8.20 16.59 8.48
N ASP A 51 8.68 17.62 9.16
CA ASP A 51 9.90 18.35 8.76
C ASP A 51 11.13 17.45 8.90
N GLU A 52 11.25 16.81 10.07
CA GLU A 52 12.34 15.89 10.40
C GLU A 52 11.82 14.48 10.67
N ILE A 53 12.55 13.49 10.18
CA ILE A 53 12.26 12.07 10.39
C ILE A 53 13.51 11.44 11.00
N TYR A 54 13.38 11.00 12.25
CA TYR A 54 14.43 10.27 12.95
C TYR A 54 14.17 8.77 12.82
N LEU A 55 15.24 8.04 12.51
CA LEU A 55 15.25 6.60 12.42
C LEU A 55 16.38 6.10 13.31
N ASN A 56 16.14 5.01 14.02
CA ASN A 56 17.19 4.29 14.74
C ASN A 56 18.33 3.90 13.78
N SER A 57 19.59 3.99 14.20
CA SER A 57 20.75 3.72 13.32
C SER A 57 20.80 2.30 12.76
N ILE A 58 20.14 1.34 13.44
CA ILE A 58 19.97 -0.04 12.98
C ILE A 58 18.54 -0.34 12.48
N GLY A 59 17.71 0.70 12.36
CA GLY A 59 16.33 0.62 11.89
C GLY A 59 16.20 0.55 10.37
N SER A 60 14.96 0.35 9.92
CA SER A 60 14.63 0.23 8.50
C SER A 60 13.36 1.00 8.14
N VAL A 61 13.24 1.33 6.85
CA VAL A 61 12.03 1.85 6.21
C VAL A 61 11.54 0.79 5.22
N ASP A 62 10.43 0.15 5.53
CA ASP A 62 9.88 -0.97 4.76
C ASP A 62 8.80 -0.51 3.79
N ILE A 63 9.21 -0.13 2.58
CA ILE A 63 8.32 0.24 1.48
C ILE A 63 8.39 -0.85 0.42
N HIS A 64 7.31 -1.61 0.27
CA HIS A 64 7.25 -2.81 -0.56
C HIS A 64 6.21 -2.75 -1.70
N GLY A 65 5.39 -1.69 -1.73
CA GLY A 65 4.32 -1.53 -2.70
C GLY A 65 2.98 -2.10 -2.22
N LEU A 66 1.96 -2.03 -3.06
CA LEU A 66 0.63 -2.58 -2.79
C LEU A 66 0.43 -3.91 -3.54
N SER A 67 -0.15 -4.88 -2.86
CA SER A 67 -0.58 -6.15 -3.42
C SER A 67 -2.02 -6.44 -3.00
N GLN A 68 -2.69 -7.27 -3.79
CA GLN A 68 -4.02 -7.78 -3.47
C GLN A 68 -4.02 -9.26 -3.82
N GLU A 69 -4.32 -10.09 -2.82
CA GLU A 69 -4.34 -11.54 -2.96
C GLU A 69 -5.74 -12.05 -2.65
N ASN A 70 -6.24 -12.94 -3.49
CA ASN A 70 -7.51 -13.61 -3.30
C ASN A 70 -7.27 -15.12 -3.27
N LEU A 71 -7.86 -15.78 -2.29
CA LEU A 71 -7.98 -17.24 -2.31
C LEU A 71 -9.08 -17.65 -3.29
N TYR A 72 -8.88 -18.79 -3.94
CA TYR A 72 -9.84 -19.40 -4.82
C TYR A 72 -10.08 -20.85 -4.42
N PHE A 73 -11.35 -21.25 -4.40
CA PHE A 73 -11.83 -22.46 -3.74
C PHE A 73 -12.56 -23.42 -4.66
N LYS A 74 -12.72 -23.11 -5.96
CA LYS A 74 -13.56 -23.92 -6.86
C LYS A 74 -13.15 -25.40 -6.84
N GLU A 75 -11.88 -25.71 -6.99
CA GLU A 75 -11.39 -27.10 -6.93
C GLU A 75 -11.62 -27.78 -5.56
N MET A 76 -11.51 -27.03 -4.46
CA MET A 76 -11.81 -27.54 -3.13
C MET A 76 -13.31 -27.87 -2.99
N LEU A 77 -14.17 -26.97 -3.46
CA LEU A 77 -15.62 -27.14 -3.41
C LEU A 77 -16.08 -28.33 -4.27
N ASP A 78 -15.50 -28.48 -5.47
CA ASP A 78 -15.74 -29.64 -6.34
C ASP A 78 -15.40 -30.96 -5.62
N LYS A 79 -14.23 -31.01 -4.94
CA LYS A 79 -13.79 -32.21 -4.17
C LYS A 79 -14.70 -32.53 -2.99
N LEU A 80 -15.31 -31.51 -2.38
CA LEU A 80 -16.25 -31.65 -1.28
C LEU A 80 -17.70 -31.88 -1.76
N ALA A 81 -17.92 -32.01 -3.08
CA ALA A 81 -19.24 -32.11 -3.70
C ALA A 81 -20.19 -30.95 -3.32
N VAL A 82 -19.63 -29.76 -3.08
CA VAL A 82 -20.40 -28.53 -2.80
C VAL A 82 -20.67 -27.80 -4.11
N THR A 83 -21.94 -27.47 -4.38
CA THR A 83 -22.36 -26.75 -5.59
C THR A 83 -22.81 -25.32 -5.25
N PRO A 84 -22.01 -24.28 -5.54
CA PRO A 84 -22.42 -22.90 -5.34
C PRO A 84 -23.45 -22.46 -6.39
N HIS A 85 -24.58 -21.90 -5.95
CA HIS A 85 -25.55 -21.24 -6.83
C HIS A 85 -25.38 -19.72 -6.74
N ILE A 86 -24.79 -19.13 -7.78
CA ILE A 86 -24.41 -17.71 -7.79
C ILE A 86 -25.15 -16.96 -8.89
N PHE A 87 -25.85 -15.90 -8.49
CA PHE A 87 -26.51 -14.97 -9.40
C PHE A 87 -25.74 -13.64 -9.38
N ARG A 88 -25.22 -13.22 -10.53
CA ARG A 88 -24.49 -11.95 -10.66
C ARG A 88 -24.90 -11.18 -11.90
N VAL A 89 -24.92 -9.85 -11.77
CA VAL A 89 -25.00 -8.92 -12.90
C VAL A 89 -23.82 -7.96 -12.80
N GLY A 90 -23.05 -7.84 -13.88
CA GLY A 90 -21.88 -6.97 -13.96
C GLY A 90 -20.57 -7.74 -14.14
N THR A 91 -19.85 -7.42 -15.21
CA THR A 91 -18.59 -8.07 -15.61
C THR A 91 -17.50 -7.97 -14.54
N TYR A 92 -17.44 -6.84 -13.83
CA TYR A 92 -16.40 -6.56 -12.82
C TYR A 92 -16.80 -6.94 -11.39
N LYS A 93 -17.98 -7.57 -11.18
CA LYS A 93 -18.40 -8.01 -9.84
C LYS A 93 -17.67 -9.31 -9.46
N SER A 94 -16.38 -9.18 -9.16
CA SER A 94 -15.41 -10.28 -9.02
C SER A 94 -15.39 -10.95 -7.65
N ALA A 95 -16.08 -10.41 -6.63
CA ALA A 95 -16.12 -10.97 -5.28
C ALA A 95 -16.67 -12.42 -5.22
N VAL A 96 -17.34 -12.88 -6.27
CA VAL A 96 -17.87 -14.25 -6.39
C VAL A 96 -16.93 -15.21 -7.10
N GLU A 97 -15.87 -14.73 -7.75
CA GLU A 97 -14.93 -15.57 -8.49
C GLU A 97 -14.23 -16.65 -7.66
N PRO A 98 -13.90 -16.43 -6.37
CA PRO A 98 -13.35 -17.47 -5.50
C PRO A 98 -14.15 -18.77 -5.46
N PHE A 99 -15.47 -18.71 -5.69
CA PHE A 99 -16.35 -19.87 -5.66
C PHE A 99 -16.57 -20.50 -7.04
N LEU A 100 -16.19 -19.82 -8.12
CA LEU A 100 -16.47 -20.22 -9.51
C LEU A 100 -15.22 -20.67 -10.27
N ARG A 101 -14.05 -20.23 -9.84
CA ARG A 101 -12.77 -20.37 -10.55
C ARG A 101 -11.62 -20.67 -9.58
N ASN A 102 -10.44 -20.95 -10.12
CA ASN A 102 -9.18 -21.09 -9.37
C ASN A 102 -8.21 -19.92 -9.61
N ASP A 103 -8.66 -18.91 -10.36
CA ASP A 103 -7.86 -17.78 -10.79
C ASP A 103 -8.71 -16.51 -10.99
N MET A 104 -8.05 -15.35 -10.97
CA MET A 104 -8.68 -14.09 -11.36
C MET A 104 -9.08 -14.11 -12.83
N SER A 105 -10.30 -13.67 -13.14
CA SER A 105 -10.65 -13.35 -14.52
C SER A 105 -9.77 -12.22 -15.08
N ALA A 106 -9.69 -12.10 -16.40
CA ALA A 106 -8.97 -11.03 -17.06
C ALA A 106 -9.53 -9.64 -16.67
N GLU A 107 -10.86 -9.55 -16.53
CA GLU A 107 -11.58 -8.34 -16.17
C GLU A 107 -11.35 -7.96 -14.71
N ALA A 108 -11.40 -8.93 -13.79
CA ALA A 108 -11.05 -8.72 -12.39
C ALA A 108 -9.61 -8.26 -12.24
N LYS A 109 -8.67 -8.91 -12.95
CA LYS A 109 -7.25 -8.57 -12.93
C LYS A 109 -6.99 -7.17 -13.47
N ALA A 110 -7.57 -6.82 -14.62
CA ALA A 110 -7.40 -5.49 -15.22
C ALA A 110 -7.99 -4.39 -14.31
N ASN A 111 -9.17 -4.62 -13.73
CA ASN A 111 -9.77 -3.67 -12.79
C ASN A 111 -8.90 -3.51 -11.53
N MET A 112 -8.42 -4.63 -10.96
CA MET A 112 -7.53 -4.64 -9.80
C MET A 112 -6.25 -3.85 -10.04
N GLN A 113 -5.56 -4.15 -11.15
CA GLN A 113 -4.32 -3.48 -11.53
C GLN A 113 -4.51 -1.96 -11.69
N ARG A 114 -5.66 -1.55 -12.22
CA ARG A 114 -5.96 -0.13 -12.43
C ARG A 114 -6.02 0.61 -11.09
N TRP A 115 -6.94 0.23 -10.19
CA TRP A 115 -7.12 1.01 -8.96
C TRP A 115 -5.92 0.87 -8.01
N LEU A 116 -5.31 -0.33 -7.94
CA LEU A 116 -4.14 -0.56 -7.09
C LEU A 116 -2.93 0.25 -7.59
N GLY A 117 -2.76 0.35 -8.92
CA GLY A 117 -1.74 1.18 -9.55
C GLY A 117 -1.94 2.67 -9.28
N GLU A 118 -3.16 3.18 -9.40
CA GLU A 118 -3.48 4.58 -9.06
C GLU A 118 -3.20 4.89 -7.58
N MET A 119 -3.64 4.02 -6.66
CA MET A 119 -3.37 4.16 -5.23
C MET A 119 -1.86 4.16 -4.92
N TRP A 120 -1.11 3.27 -5.57
CA TRP A 120 0.34 3.23 -5.42
C TRP A 120 1.03 4.48 -5.98
N ASN A 121 0.58 4.97 -7.13
CA ASN A 121 1.11 6.20 -7.72
C ASN A 121 0.88 7.41 -6.82
N ASN A 122 -0.31 7.49 -6.18
CA ASN A 122 -0.61 8.54 -5.21
C ASN A 122 0.32 8.46 -4.00
N TYR A 123 0.52 7.25 -3.44
CA TYR A 123 1.47 7.05 -2.35
C TYR A 123 2.86 7.59 -2.70
N VAL A 124 3.39 7.19 -3.87
CA VAL A 124 4.73 7.58 -4.33
C VAL A 124 4.80 9.06 -4.58
N LEU A 125 3.76 9.67 -5.16
CA LEU A 125 3.71 11.10 -5.41
C LEU A 125 3.77 11.89 -4.09
N SER A 126 2.90 11.59 -3.13
CA SER A 126 2.85 12.31 -1.84
C SER A 126 4.18 12.21 -1.10
N VAL A 127 4.77 11.01 -0.99
CA VAL A 127 6.07 10.82 -0.33
C VAL A 127 7.18 11.55 -1.09
N SER A 128 7.18 11.50 -2.42
CA SER A 128 8.15 12.18 -3.28
C SER A 128 8.11 13.69 -3.10
N GLU A 129 6.92 14.28 -3.04
CA GLU A 129 6.70 15.71 -2.81
C GLU A 129 7.12 16.11 -1.39
N ASN A 130 6.62 15.39 -0.39
CA ASN A 130 6.90 15.65 1.02
C ASN A 130 8.40 15.59 1.36
N ARG A 131 9.14 14.69 0.71
CA ARG A 131 10.58 14.49 0.96
C ARG A 131 11.50 15.15 -0.07
N ASN A 132 10.94 15.83 -1.07
CA ASN A 132 11.69 16.46 -2.17
C ASN A 132 12.69 15.51 -2.86
N ILE A 133 12.25 14.29 -3.16
CA ILE A 133 13.03 13.28 -3.88
C ILE A 133 12.31 12.88 -5.17
N LYS A 134 13.04 12.33 -6.14
CA LYS A 134 12.40 11.75 -7.35
C LYS A 134 11.56 10.53 -6.97
N LYS A 135 10.42 10.34 -7.64
CA LYS A 135 9.53 9.18 -7.47
C LYS A 135 10.26 7.84 -7.51
N ASP A 136 11.20 7.66 -8.44
CA ASP A 136 11.99 6.43 -8.57
C ASP A 136 12.88 6.12 -7.34
N ASN A 137 13.19 7.13 -6.52
CA ASN A 137 13.98 6.95 -5.31
C ASN A 137 13.15 6.46 -4.13
N VAL A 138 11.80 6.57 -4.16
CA VAL A 138 10.92 6.07 -3.09
C VAL A 138 11.02 4.54 -2.95
N LEU A 139 11.21 3.84 -4.07
CA LEU A 139 11.21 2.37 -4.14
C LEU A 139 12.59 1.77 -4.46
N ARG A 140 13.68 2.54 -4.34
CA ARG A 140 14.99 2.19 -4.92
C ARG A 140 15.54 0.81 -4.49
N MET A 141 14.99 0.19 -3.45
CA MET A 141 15.32 -1.17 -2.99
C MET A 141 14.82 -2.31 -3.91
N ARG A 142 13.75 -2.13 -4.71
CA ARG A 142 13.21 -3.23 -5.55
C ARG A 142 14.02 -3.46 -6.82
N ASN A 143 14.60 -2.41 -7.39
CA ASN A 143 15.26 -2.48 -8.69
C ASN A 143 16.62 -3.20 -8.65
N SER A 144 17.30 -3.22 -7.50
CA SER A 144 18.56 -3.96 -7.33
C SER A 144 18.32 -5.48 -7.27
N ILE A 145 17.21 -5.92 -6.65
CA ILE A 145 16.87 -7.35 -6.51
C ILE A 145 16.53 -7.98 -7.89
N LEU A 146 15.77 -7.28 -8.73
CA LEU A 146 15.43 -7.77 -10.08
C LEU A 146 16.62 -7.78 -11.05
N GLN A 147 17.60 -6.88 -10.88
CA GLN A 147 18.83 -6.90 -11.67
C GLN A 147 19.77 -8.04 -11.27
N ASN A 148 19.74 -8.46 -10.00
CA ASN A 148 20.56 -9.56 -9.48
C ASN A 148 19.97 -10.94 -9.77
N LEU A 149 18.67 -11.03 -10.10
CA LEU A 149 18.01 -12.28 -10.49
C LEU A 149 18.12 -12.61 -11.99
N LYS A 150 18.76 -11.74 -12.79
CA LYS A 150 19.04 -11.96 -14.22
C LYS A 150 20.51 -12.34 -14.50
N ARG A 151 21.19 -12.98 -13.55
CA ARG A 151 22.51 -13.59 -13.77
C ARG A 151 22.42 -15.10 -13.65
#